data_AF-A0A1H8CJ12-F1
#
_entry.id   AF-A0A1H8CJ12-F1
#
_cell.length_a   1.000
_cell.length_b   1.000
_cell.length_c   1.000
_cell.angle_alpha   90.00
_cell.angle_beta   90.00
_cell.angle_gamma   90.00
#
_symmetry.space_group_name_H-M   'P 1'
#
loop_
_entity.id
_entity.type
_entity.pdbx_description
1 polymer ?
#
loop_
_entity_poly.entity_id
_entity_poly.type
_entity_poly.pdbx_seq_one_letter_code
_entity_poly.pdbx_strand_id
1 'polypeptide(L)'
;MADIRSKVELIDEEITKAYKEPAVDFTQPEWEKTMQAATQAFRLTIQPELAFIRRAILECLEQANYGNVHTIAKLIGQTHQLKNFLAPTTDEIIADQQNLQYALTFFMMRDLMPDARDEIMYFNDLLKACKKKRIQLAPLLEKLLPHASSQIRFGNYSVKMLFEGAL
;
A
#
# COMPACT_ATOMS: atom_id res chain seq x y z
N MET A 1 -0.60 20.23 -1.93
CA MET A 1 0.66 19.57 -2.35
C MET A 1 1.84 19.87 -1.43
N ALA A 2 2.16 21.13 -1.09
CA ALA A 2 3.26 21.41 -0.14
C ALA A 2 3.01 20.86 1.28
N ASP A 3 1.76 20.93 1.75
CA ASP A 3 1.36 20.40 3.06
C ASP A 3 1.47 18.86 3.15
N ILE A 4 0.98 18.13 2.13
CA ILE A 4 1.09 16.66 2.12
C ILE A 4 2.54 16.18 2.01
N ARG A 5 3.39 16.88 1.26
CA ARG A 5 4.84 16.58 1.20
C ARG A 5 5.46 16.65 2.59
N SER A 6 5.27 17.76 3.28
CA SER A 6 5.83 17.99 4.61
C SER A 6 5.36 16.92 5.61
N LYS A 7 4.08 16.51 5.53
CA LYS A 7 3.52 15.42 6.35
C LYS A 7 4.15 14.06 6.04
N VAL A 8 4.34 13.74 4.76
CA VAL A 8 4.98 12.46 4.35
C VAL A 8 6.43 12.42 4.81
N GLU A 9 7.18 13.50 4.63
CA GLU A 9 8.59 13.60 5.05
C GLU A 9 8.75 13.49 6.57
N LEU A 10 7.92 14.20 7.34
CA LEU A 10 7.97 14.16 8.80
C LEU A 10 7.64 12.77 9.36
N ILE A 11 6.58 12.14 8.86
CA ILE A 11 6.19 10.78 9.30
C ILE A 11 7.24 9.75 8.87
N ASP A 12 7.81 9.87 7.68
CA ASP A 12 8.89 8.97 7.25
C ASP A 12 10.13 9.11 8.13
N GLU A 13 10.50 10.34 8.53
CA GLU A 13 11.60 10.59 9.45
C GLU A 13 11.33 9.98 10.84
N GLU A 14 10.12 10.14 11.38
CA GLU A 14 9.71 9.55 12.66
C GLU A 14 9.75 8.02 12.62
N ILE A 15 9.17 7.41 11.59
CA ILE A 15 9.20 5.96 11.38
C ILE A 15 10.62 5.48 11.21
N THR A 16 11.44 6.18 10.43
CA THR A 16 12.84 5.79 10.17
C THR A 16 13.69 5.84 11.44
N LYS A 17 13.51 6.87 12.27
CA LYS A 17 14.21 6.98 13.56
C LYS A 17 13.75 5.93 14.57
N ALA A 18 12.46 5.58 14.54
CA ALA A 18 11.88 4.59 15.44
C ALA A 18 12.20 3.15 15.00
N TYR A 19 12.36 2.91 13.69
CA TYR A 19 12.63 1.58 13.16
C TYR A 19 14.05 1.13 13.51
N LYS A 20 14.13 0.16 14.41
CA LYS A 20 15.35 -0.58 14.69
C LYS A 20 15.26 -1.88 13.92
N GLU A 21 16.05 -1.98 12.85
CA GLU A 21 16.13 -3.20 12.05
C GLU A 21 16.46 -4.38 12.99
N PRO A 22 15.68 -5.48 12.94
CA PRO A 22 15.88 -6.59 13.85
C PRO A 22 17.25 -7.23 13.61
N ALA A 23 18.01 -7.46 14.68
CA ALA A 23 19.23 -8.25 14.62
C ALA A 23 18.86 -9.73 14.42
N VAL A 24 18.80 -10.15 13.15
CA VAL A 24 18.42 -11.52 12.77
C VAL A 24 19.67 -12.32 12.42
N ASP A 25 19.82 -13.47 13.06
CA ASP A 25 20.81 -14.47 12.67
C ASP A 25 20.22 -15.36 11.55
N PHE A 26 20.62 -15.08 10.31
CA PHE A 26 20.15 -15.81 9.13
C PHE A 26 20.59 -17.28 9.09
N THR A 27 21.46 -17.72 10.00
CA THR A 27 21.85 -19.13 10.11
C THR A 27 20.87 -19.96 10.94
N GLN A 28 19.98 -19.31 11.70
CA GLN A 28 18.98 -20.02 12.50
C GLN A 28 17.81 -20.50 11.64
N PRO A 29 17.30 -21.74 11.81
CA PRO A 29 16.21 -22.28 10.99
C PRO A 29 14.91 -21.45 10.99
N GLU A 30 14.70 -20.61 12.01
CA GLU A 30 13.47 -19.81 12.17
C GLU A 30 13.68 -18.30 11.93
N TRP A 31 14.79 -17.91 11.29
CA TRP A 31 15.14 -16.50 11.07
C TRP A 31 14.02 -15.70 10.38
N GLU A 32 13.31 -16.30 9.41
CA GLU A 32 12.18 -15.69 8.71
C GLU A 32 11.02 -15.35 9.68
N LYS A 33 10.70 -16.26 10.60
CA LYS A 33 9.63 -16.05 11.59
C LYS A 33 9.99 -14.93 12.55
N THR A 34 11.25 -14.89 13.01
CA THR A 34 11.74 -13.83 13.90
C THR A 34 11.68 -12.46 13.21
N MET A 35 12.09 -12.39 11.95
CA MET A 35 12.02 -11.16 11.16
C MET A 35 10.57 -10.70 10.94
N GLN A 36 9.66 -11.62 10.61
CA GLN A 36 8.24 -11.32 10.45
C GLN A 36 7.62 -10.82 11.75
N ALA A 37 7.89 -11.49 12.88
CA ALA A 37 7.37 -11.10 14.19
C ALA A 37 7.87 -9.71 14.61
N ALA A 38 9.16 -9.41 14.40
CA ALA A 38 9.71 -8.09 14.70
C ALA A 38 9.10 -6.99 13.81
N THR A 39 8.93 -7.27 12.51
CA THR A 39 8.30 -6.33 11.57
C THR A 39 6.85 -6.07 11.94
N GLN A 40 6.11 -7.12 12.33
CA GLN A 40 4.72 -7.00 12.76
C GLN A 40 4.59 -6.21 14.07
N ALA A 41 5.46 -6.47 15.06
CA ALA A 41 5.50 -5.72 16.31
C ALA A 41 5.80 -4.23 16.07
N PHE A 42 6.75 -3.93 15.18
CA PHE A 42 7.02 -2.56 14.79
C PHE A 42 5.81 -1.91 14.11
N ARG A 43 5.17 -2.60 13.17
CA ARG A 43 3.98 -2.10 12.47
C ARG A 43 2.85 -1.73 13.43
N LEU A 44 2.66 -2.50 14.51
CA LEU A 44 1.68 -2.17 15.56
C LEU A 44 2.06 -0.90 16.32
N THR A 45 3.36 -0.65 16.51
CA THR A 45 3.86 0.54 17.21
C THR A 45 3.58 1.82 16.41
N ILE A 46 3.76 1.77 15.09
CA ILE A 46 3.57 2.91 14.18
C ILE A 46 2.15 3.01 13.58
N GLN A 47 1.20 2.22 14.09
CA GLN A 47 -0.15 2.16 13.54
C GLN A 47 -0.85 3.53 13.50
N PRO A 48 -0.75 4.39 14.53
CA PRO A 48 -1.37 5.72 14.51
C PRO A 48 -0.83 6.61 13.38
N GLU A 49 0.49 6.61 13.18
CA GLU A 49 1.20 7.38 12.15
C GLU A 49 0.78 6.90 10.76
N LEU A 50 0.73 5.57 10.57
CA LEU A 50 0.24 4.96 9.33
C LEU A 50 -1.22 5.34 9.05
N ALA A 51 -2.11 5.27 10.04
CA ALA A 51 -3.51 5.64 9.86
C ALA A 51 -3.66 7.12 9.47
N PHE A 52 -2.92 8.00 10.15
CA PHE A 52 -2.92 9.44 9.86
C PHE A 52 -2.46 9.73 8.42
N ILE A 53 -1.31 9.19 8.02
CA ILE A 53 -0.74 9.51 6.71
C ILE A 53 -1.55 8.89 5.56
N ARG A 54 -2.11 7.68 5.75
CA ARG A 54 -3.01 7.04 4.78
C ARG A 54 -4.24 7.91 4.52
N ARG A 55 -4.85 8.40 5.60
CA ARG A 55 -6.01 9.30 5.53
C ARG A 55 -5.64 10.61 4.82
N ALA A 56 -4.54 11.26 5.20
CA ALA A 56 -4.11 12.52 4.60
C ALA A 56 -3.83 12.38 3.09
N ILE A 57 -3.22 11.25 2.67
CA ILE A 57 -3.00 10.96 1.27
C ILE A 57 -4.33 10.79 0.53
N LEU A 58 -5.25 10.00 1.08
CA LEU A 58 -6.55 9.76 0.46
C LEU A 58 -7.36 11.06 0.31
N GLU A 59 -7.44 11.86 1.37
CA GLU A 59 -8.12 13.17 1.34
C GLU A 59 -7.49 14.09 0.27
N CYS A 60 -6.16 14.12 0.17
CA CYS A 60 -5.46 14.90 -0.84
C CYS A 60 -5.76 14.42 -2.28
N LEU A 61 -5.92 13.11 -2.49
CA LEU A 61 -6.30 12.57 -3.80
C LEU A 61 -7.75 12.89 -4.14
N GLU A 62 -8.67 12.68 -3.21
CA GLU A 62 -10.09 12.93 -3.42
C GLU A 62 -10.36 14.40 -3.72
N GLN A 63 -9.72 15.33 -2.98
CA GLN A 63 -9.81 16.76 -3.25
C GLN A 63 -9.29 17.14 -4.65
N ALA A 64 -8.29 16.42 -5.15
CA ALA A 64 -7.71 16.62 -6.47
C ALA A 64 -8.36 15.76 -7.56
N ASN A 65 -9.47 15.06 -7.26
CA ASN A 65 -10.09 14.07 -8.14
C ASN A 65 -9.05 13.10 -8.77
N TYR A 66 -8.13 12.62 -7.93
CA TYR A 66 -7.02 11.73 -8.29
C TYR A 66 -6.05 12.28 -9.36
N GLY A 67 -6.11 13.57 -9.72
CA GLY A 67 -5.18 14.19 -10.67
C GLY A 67 -3.71 14.20 -10.21
N ASN A 68 -3.46 14.03 -8.90
CA ASN A 68 -2.13 14.04 -8.30
C ASN A 68 -1.55 12.65 -7.99
N VAL A 69 -2.18 11.56 -8.45
CA VAL A 69 -1.78 10.16 -8.16
C VAL A 69 -0.29 9.93 -8.41
N HIS A 70 0.22 10.30 -9.59
CA HIS A 70 1.63 10.09 -9.92
C HIS A 70 2.59 10.93 -9.06
N THR A 71 2.21 12.16 -8.73
CA THR A 71 3.04 13.04 -7.89
C THR A 71 3.14 12.49 -6.46
N ILE A 72 2.03 11.99 -5.91
CA ILE A 72 2.00 11.37 -4.58
C ILE A 72 2.72 10.03 -4.60
N ALA A 73 2.55 9.21 -5.64
CA ALA A 73 3.29 7.97 -5.82
C ALA A 73 4.81 8.19 -5.81
N LYS A 74 5.28 9.21 -6.56
CA LYS A 74 6.70 9.59 -6.58
C LYS A 74 7.19 10.04 -5.20
N LEU A 75 6.41 10.86 -4.50
CA LEU A 75 6.73 11.32 -3.15
C LEU A 75 6.88 10.14 -2.17
N ILE A 76 5.92 9.20 -2.17
CA ILE A 76 6.00 7.99 -1.34
C ILE A 76 7.23 7.16 -1.72
N GLY A 77 7.51 6.98 -3.02
CA GLY A 77 8.68 6.23 -3.47
C GLY A 77 10.03 6.79 -3.02
N GLN A 78 10.09 8.09 -2.72
CA GLN A 78 11.29 8.78 -2.21
C GLN A 78 11.49 8.61 -0.70
N THR A 79 10.52 8.05 0.02
CA THR A 79 10.63 7.79 1.45
C THR A 79 11.58 6.63 1.77
N HIS A 80 12.16 6.66 2.96
CA HIS A 80 13.09 5.66 3.47
C HIS A 80 12.35 4.40 3.90
N GLN A 81 11.55 4.49 4.97
CA GLN A 81 10.84 3.34 5.56
C GLN A 81 9.36 3.37 5.25
N LEU A 82 8.72 4.54 5.17
CA LEU A 82 7.27 4.68 5.09
C LEU A 82 6.66 3.87 3.92
N LYS A 83 7.26 3.91 2.73
CA LYS A 83 6.81 3.13 1.56
C LYS A 83 6.61 1.64 1.83
N ASN A 84 7.38 1.05 2.75
CA ASN A 84 7.31 -0.37 3.08
C ASN A 84 6.12 -0.71 4.01
N PHE A 85 5.61 0.29 4.75
CA PHE A 85 4.55 0.10 5.75
C PHE A 85 3.21 0.73 5.34
N LEU A 86 3.22 1.62 4.35
CA LEU A 86 2.06 2.42 3.98
C LEU A 86 0.90 1.59 3.44
N ALA A 87 1.17 0.56 2.62
CA ALA A 87 0.13 -0.32 2.11
C ALA A 87 -0.43 -1.22 3.24
N PRO A 88 -1.76 -1.26 3.48
CA PRO A 88 -2.34 -2.12 4.49
C PRO A 88 -2.11 -3.61 4.25
N THR A 89 -1.94 -4.39 5.32
CA THR A 89 -1.89 -5.85 5.25
C THR A 89 -3.29 -6.43 5.11
N THR A 90 -3.38 -7.68 4.68
CA THR A 90 -4.65 -8.41 4.63
C THR A 90 -5.37 -8.45 5.98
N ASP A 91 -4.63 -8.61 7.08
CA ASP A 91 -5.22 -8.62 8.43
C ASP A 91 -5.80 -7.27 8.83
N GLU A 92 -5.12 -6.17 8.48
CA GLU A 92 -5.63 -4.81 8.71
C GLU A 92 -6.90 -4.52 7.89
N ILE A 93 -6.99 -5.06 6.66
CA ILE A 93 -8.17 -4.94 5.79
C ILE A 93 -9.35 -5.74 6.33
N ILE A 94 -9.08 -6.91 6.91
CA ILE A 94 -10.12 -7.74 7.54
C ILE A 94 -10.65 -7.06 8.82
N ALA A 95 -9.77 -6.40 9.58
CA ALA A 95 -10.14 -5.70 10.80
C ALA A 95 -10.93 -4.41 10.53
N ASP A 96 -10.60 -3.69 9.46
CA ASP A 96 -11.26 -2.44 9.07
C ASP A 96 -11.36 -2.32 7.55
N GLN A 97 -12.58 -2.29 7.03
CA GLN A 97 -12.85 -2.20 5.59
C GLN A 97 -12.33 -0.89 4.98
N GLN A 98 -12.14 0.18 5.75
CA GLN A 98 -11.53 1.42 5.24
C GLN A 98 -10.10 1.18 4.73
N ASN A 99 -9.38 0.20 5.31
CA ASN A 99 -8.07 -0.20 4.82
C ASN A 99 -8.11 -0.81 3.41
N LEU A 100 -9.26 -1.32 2.95
CA LEU A 100 -9.39 -1.78 1.57
C LEU A 100 -9.27 -0.60 0.58
N GLN A 101 -9.89 0.54 0.90
CA GLN A 101 -9.79 1.73 0.06
C GLN A 101 -8.34 2.20 -0.04
N TYR A 102 -7.62 2.23 1.09
CA TYR A 102 -6.20 2.57 1.12
C TYR A 102 -5.37 1.57 0.29
N ALA A 103 -5.57 0.27 0.48
CA ALA A 103 -4.84 -0.77 -0.25
C ALA A 103 -5.01 -0.64 -1.77
N LEU A 104 -6.25 -0.49 -2.25
CA LEU A 104 -6.54 -0.30 -3.67
C LEU A 104 -5.99 1.01 -4.21
N THR A 105 -6.08 2.10 -3.44
CA THR A 105 -5.55 3.41 -3.83
C THR A 105 -4.02 3.37 -3.97
N PHE A 106 -3.32 2.76 -3.02
CA PHE A 106 -1.86 2.61 -3.11
C PHE A 106 -1.44 1.62 -4.20
N PHE A 107 -2.21 0.56 -4.44
CA PHE A 107 -1.98 -0.32 -5.57
C PHE A 107 -2.11 0.44 -6.90
N MET A 108 -3.10 1.31 -7.02
CA MET A 108 -3.30 2.15 -8.20
C MET A 108 -2.14 3.13 -8.46
N MET A 109 -1.47 3.57 -7.39
CA MET A 109 -0.26 4.40 -7.47
C MET A 109 0.98 3.63 -7.94
N ARG A 110 0.96 2.29 -7.87
CA ARG A 110 2.10 1.49 -8.31
C ARG A 110 2.21 1.52 -9.81
N ASP A 111 3.44 1.76 -10.25
CA ASP A 111 3.83 1.52 -11.62
C ASP A 111 4.14 0.02 -11.71
N LEU A 112 3.36 -0.76 -12.48
CA LEU A 112 3.61 -2.19 -12.66
C LEU A 112 4.87 -2.38 -13.51
N MET A 113 6.04 -2.22 -12.89
CA MET A 113 7.34 -2.36 -13.53
C MET A 113 7.50 -3.75 -14.18
N PRO A 114 8.46 -3.94 -15.11
CA PRO A 114 8.65 -5.20 -15.83
C PRO A 114 8.87 -6.46 -14.96
N ASP A 115 9.11 -6.29 -13.66
CA ASP A 115 9.27 -7.32 -12.63
C ASP A 115 8.18 -7.30 -11.54
N ALA A 116 7.02 -6.69 -11.78
CA ALA A 116 5.90 -6.51 -10.83
C ALA A 116 5.14 -7.80 -10.44
N ARG A 117 5.85 -8.93 -10.35
CA ARG A 117 5.32 -10.23 -9.93
C ARG A 117 4.73 -10.16 -8.51
N ASP A 118 5.44 -9.51 -7.59
CA ASP A 118 5.04 -9.44 -6.19
C ASP A 118 3.79 -8.57 -6.01
N GLU A 119 3.66 -7.50 -6.78
CA GLU A 119 2.45 -6.68 -6.88
C GLU A 119 1.24 -7.51 -7.32
N ILE A 120 1.40 -8.31 -8.37
CA ILE A 120 0.32 -9.15 -8.90
C ILE A 120 -0.04 -10.24 -7.89
N MET A 121 0.95 -10.85 -7.24
CA MET A 121 0.71 -11.81 -6.17
C MET A 121 -0.07 -11.17 -5.01
N TYR A 122 0.37 -10.00 -4.55
CA TYR A 122 -0.33 -9.22 -3.53
C TYR A 122 -1.78 -8.93 -3.92
N PHE A 123 -2.03 -8.44 -5.14
CA PHE A 123 -3.38 -8.13 -5.61
C PHE A 123 -4.26 -9.39 -5.64
N ASN A 124 -3.74 -10.50 -6.16
CA ASN A 124 -4.47 -11.76 -6.19
C ASN A 124 -4.79 -12.29 -4.80
N ASP A 125 -3.86 -12.18 -3.85
CA ASP A 125 -4.08 -12.61 -2.48
C ASP A 125 -5.08 -11.71 -1.75
N LEU A 126 -5.07 -10.40 -2.04
CA LEU A 126 -6.09 -9.47 -1.59
C LEU A 126 -7.50 -9.86 -2.10
N LEU A 127 -7.63 -10.19 -3.38
CA LEU A 127 -8.91 -10.64 -3.96
C LEU A 127 -9.41 -11.93 -3.29
N LYS A 128 -8.53 -12.92 -3.09
CA LYS A 128 -8.87 -14.16 -2.39
C LYS A 128 -9.33 -13.89 -0.96
N ALA A 129 -8.63 -13.02 -0.24
CA ALA A 129 -8.96 -12.67 1.14
C ALA A 129 -10.34 -11.98 1.23
N CYS A 130 -10.59 -11.01 0.35
CA CYS A 130 -11.87 -10.32 0.26
C CYS A 130 -13.01 -11.29 -0.06
N LYS A 131 -12.82 -12.20 -1.03
CA LYS A 131 -13.80 -13.25 -1.36
C LYS A 131 -14.08 -14.17 -0.17
N LYS A 132 -13.03 -14.65 0.51
CA LYS A 132 -13.14 -15.54 1.68
C LYS A 132 -13.92 -14.88 2.82
N LYS A 133 -13.78 -13.56 2.98
CA LYS A 133 -14.39 -12.77 4.05
C LYS A 133 -15.67 -12.04 3.63
N ARG A 134 -16.13 -12.24 2.39
CA ARG A 134 -17.32 -11.58 1.81
C ARG A 134 -17.25 -10.04 1.86
N ILE A 135 -16.06 -9.48 1.70
CA ILE A 135 -15.85 -8.03 1.61
C ILE A 135 -16.21 -7.59 0.19
N GLN A 136 -17.02 -6.53 0.06
CA GLN A 136 -17.44 -6.00 -1.24
C GLN A 136 -16.34 -5.13 -1.85
N LEU A 137 -15.74 -5.61 -2.94
CA LEU A 137 -14.69 -4.91 -3.68
C LEU A 137 -15.26 -3.98 -4.76
N ALA A 138 -16.34 -4.40 -5.42
CA ALA A 138 -16.85 -3.77 -6.63
C ALA A 138 -17.07 -2.25 -6.50
N PRO A 139 -17.71 -1.71 -5.44
CA PRO A 139 -17.95 -0.27 -5.34
C PRO A 139 -16.67 0.57 -5.31
N LEU A 140 -15.60 0.04 -4.68
CA LEU A 140 -14.32 0.72 -4.60
C LEU A 140 -13.54 0.62 -5.92
N LEU A 141 -13.59 -0.55 -6.57
CA LEU A 141 -12.98 -0.74 -7.88
C LEU A 141 -13.64 0.14 -8.94
N GLU A 142 -14.97 0.21 -8.97
CA GLU A 142 -15.72 1.10 -9.88
C GLU A 142 -15.37 2.57 -9.68
N LYS A 143 -15.21 3.01 -8.43
CA LYS A 143 -14.78 4.38 -8.08
C LYS A 143 -13.36 4.69 -8.57
N LEU A 144 -12.43 3.74 -8.43
CA LEU A 144 -11.01 3.95 -8.73
C LEU A 144 -10.65 3.69 -10.20
N LEU A 145 -11.42 2.84 -10.89
CA LEU A 145 -11.16 2.41 -12.26
C LEU A 145 -10.93 3.56 -13.26
N PRO A 146 -11.69 4.67 -13.23
CA PRO A 146 -11.45 5.81 -14.15
C PRO A 146 -10.08 6.46 -13.98
N HIS A 147 -9.44 6.27 -12.83
CA HIS A 147 -8.16 6.88 -12.47
C HIS A 147 -6.98 5.90 -12.58
N ALA A 148 -7.25 4.61 -12.81
CA ALA A 148 -6.24 3.59 -12.92
C ALA A 148 -5.42 3.73 -14.22
N SER A 149 -4.10 3.56 -14.11
CA SER A 149 -3.21 3.62 -15.26
C SER A 149 -3.54 2.51 -16.26
N SER A 150 -3.73 2.88 -17.52
CA SER A 150 -3.86 1.97 -18.67
C SER A 150 -2.50 1.58 -19.26
N GLN A 151 -1.39 2.09 -18.71
CA GLN A 151 -0.07 1.83 -19.24
C GLN A 151 0.34 0.37 -18.96
N ILE A 152 0.65 -0.36 -20.03
CA ILE A 152 1.14 -1.73 -19.96
C ILE A 152 2.66 -1.68 -19.83
N ARG A 153 3.18 -2.10 -18.68
CA ARG A 153 4.63 -2.14 -18.39
C ARG A 153 5.12 -3.49 -17.89
N PHE A 154 4.22 -4.37 -17.45
CA PHE A 154 4.50 -5.75 -17.05
C PHE A 154 3.73 -6.73 -17.94
N GLY A 155 4.43 -7.47 -18.82
CA GLY A 155 3.79 -8.39 -19.75
C GLY A 155 2.66 -7.70 -20.54
N ASN A 156 1.42 -8.20 -20.38
CA ASN A 156 0.21 -7.62 -20.98
C ASN A 156 -0.71 -6.94 -19.95
N TYR A 157 -0.24 -6.68 -18.72
CA TYR A 157 -1.07 -6.16 -17.65
C TYR A 157 -0.86 -4.66 -17.43
N SER A 158 -1.97 -3.96 -17.23
CA SER A 158 -2.02 -2.62 -16.63
C SER A 158 -2.82 -2.68 -15.34
N VAL A 159 -2.66 -1.69 -14.45
CA VAL A 159 -3.48 -1.58 -13.24
C VAL A 159 -4.96 -1.55 -13.61
N LYS A 160 -5.31 -0.82 -14.68
CA LYS A 160 -6.68 -0.76 -15.19
C LYS A 160 -7.23 -2.15 -15.55
N MET A 161 -6.48 -2.95 -16.30
CA MET A 161 -6.89 -4.31 -16.67
C MET A 161 -7.04 -5.23 -15.44
N LEU A 162 -6.18 -5.08 -14.43
CA LEU A 162 -6.31 -5.84 -13.18
C LEU A 162 -7.59 -5.46 -12.42
N PHE A 163 -7.95 -4.18 -12.41
CA PHE A 163 -9.19 -3.70 -11.77
C PHE A 163 -10.42 -4.17 -12.55
N GLU A 164 -10.41 -4.08 -13.88
CA GLU A 164 -11.49 -4.57 -14.74
C GLU A 164 -11.72 -6.08 -14.57
N GLY A 165 -10.65 -6.87 -14.48
CA GLY A 165 -10.76 -8.32 -14.28
C GLY A 165 -11.20 -8.74 -12.88
N ALA A 166 -11.25 -7.81 -11.92
CA ALA A 166 -11.65 -8.05 -10.54
C ALA A 166 -13.11 -7.60 -10.24
N LEU A 167 -13.76 -6.92 -11.19
CA LEU A 167 -15.20 -6.62 -11.17
C LEU A 167 -16.01 -7.83 -11.66
#